data_AF-A0A1C5E9A1-F1
#
_entry.id   AF-A0A1C5E9A1-F1
#
_cell.length_a   1.000
_cell.length_b   1.000
_cell.length_c   1.000
_cell.angle_alpha   90.00
_cell.angle_beta   90.00
_cell.angle_gamma   90.00
#
_symmetry.space_group_name_H-M   'P 1'
#
loop_
_entity.id
_entity.type
_entity.pdbx_description
1 polymer ?
#
loop_
_entity_poly.entity_id
_entity_poly.type
_entity_poly.pdbx_seq_one_letter_code
_entity_poly.pdbx_strand_id
1 'polypeptide(L)'
;MNTTNPTTTLFGPDRHRLGYEDQEWSVWVSGMDEIHDRETLGGALNLANELNATFAQMRFNSTSEYDPVMYAVVLHHGYAWTADTEHRLGKDCGIKACGPCSANRS
;
A
#
# COMPACT_ATOMS: atom_id res chain seq x y z
N MET A 1 24.05 -25.08 17.46
CA MET A 1 22.62 -25.13 17.11
C MET A 1 22.26 -23.76 16.55
N ASN A 2 21.86 -23.71 15.27
CA ASN A 2 21.63 -22.46 14.53
C ASN A 2 20.28 -21.85 14.92
N THR A 3 20.30 -20.66 15.50
CA THR A 3 19.11 -19.84 15.72
C THR A 3 18.76 -19.11 14.43
N THR A 4 17.88 -19.69 13.61
CA THR A 4 17.26 -18.97 12.50
C THR A 4 16.34 -17.90 13.06
N ASN A 5 16.75 -16.64 12.99
CA ASN A 5 15.85 -15.51 13.19
C ASN A 5 14.67 -15.68 12.22
N PRO A 6 13.41 -15.70 12.69
CA PRO A 6 12.29 -15.68 11.76
C PRO A 6 12.35 -14.36 11.01
N THR A 7 12.57 -14.41 9.70
CA THR A 7 12.45 -13.27 8.81
C THR A 7 11.01 -12.79 8.91
N THR A 8 10.76 -11.80 9.77
CA THR A 8 9.42 -11.28 10.02
C THR A 8 8.85 -10.81 8.69
N THR A 9 7.93 -11.59 8.14
CA THR A 9 7.36 -11.34 6.83
C THR A 9 6.33 -10.23 7.00
N LEU A 10 6.71 -9.01 6.62
CA LEU A 10 5.93 -7.77 6.87
C LEU A 10 4.49 -7.81 6.31
N PHE A 11 4.19 -8.74 5.38
CA PHE A 11 2.95 -8.81 4.59
C PHE A 11 2.16 -10.13 4.73
N GLY A 12 2.56 -11.04 5.62
CA GLY A 12 1.91 -12.35 5.81
C GLY A 12 1.94 -13.29 4.60
N PRO A 13 1.18 -14.41 4.63
CA PRO A 13 1.23 -15.47 3.63
C PRO A 13 0.43 -15.14 2.35
N ASP A 14 -0.66 -14.38 2.44
CA ASP A 14 -1.55 -14.04 1.33
C ASP A 14 -1.14 -12.73 0.66
N ARG A 15 0.05 -12.71 0.06
CA ARG A 15 0.65 -11.51 -0.55
C ARG A 15 0.76 -11.64 -2.07
N HIS A 16 0.38 -10.58 -2.78
CA HIS A 16 0.58 -10.46 -4.21
C HIS A 16 1.81 -9.58 -4.49
N ARG A 17 2.75 -10.07 -5.31
CA ARG A 17 3.93 -9.30 -5.71
C ARG A 17 3.60 -8.53 -6.98
N LEU A 18 3.48 -7.22 -6.85
CA LEU A 18 3.17 -6.30 -7.94
C LEU A 18 4.45 -5.73 -8.56
N GLY A 19 5.48 -5.50 -7.73
CA GLY A 19 6.76 -4.95 -8.16
C GLY A 19 7.92 -5.92 -8.10
N TYR A 20 9.13 -5.36 -8.13
CA TYR A 20 10.37 -6.12 -8.19
C TYR A 20 10.92 -6.44 -6.80
N GLU A 21 11.54 -7.61 -6.64
CA GLU A 21 12.05 -8.09 -5.36
C GLU A 21 13.31 -7.34 -4.89
N ASP A 22 14.14 -6.92 -5.83
CA ASP A 22 15.39 -6.20 -5.61
C ASP A 22 15.19 -4.74 -5.19
N GLN A 23 14.00 -4.18 -5.43
CA GLN A 23 13.62 -2.85 -4.96
C GLN A 23 13.09 -2.92 -3.53
N GLU A 24 13.89 -2.49 -2.56
CA GLU A 24 13.47 -2.47 -1.15
C GLU A 24 12.21 -1.65 -0.97
N TRP A 25 12.13 -0.43 -1.53
CA TRP A 25 10.94 0.41 -1.50
C TRP A 25 10.56 0.86 -2.91
N SER A 26 9.27 0.82 -3.22
CA SER A 26 8.77 1.36 -4.49
C SER A 26 7.32 1.83 -4.35
N VAL A 27 6.81 2.52 -5.36
CA VAL A 27 5.42 2.98 -5.41
C VAL A 27 4.79 2.48 -6.70
N TRP A 28 3.70 1.74 -6.57
CA TRP A 28 2.89 1.29 -7.70
C TRP A 28 1.67 2.19 -7.88
N VAL A 29 1.36 2.56 -9.12
CA VAL A 29 0.15 3.32 -9.47
C VAL A 29 -0.89 2.38 -10.07
N SER A 30 -2.02 2.22 -9.38
CA SER A 30 -3.10 1.35 -9.85
C SER A 30 -3.70 1.87 -11.16
N GLY A 31 -3.78 1.01 -12.18
CA GLY A 31 -4.37 1.35 -13.47
C GLY A 31 -3.40 1.89 -14.52
N MET A 32 -2.15 2.21 -14.16
CA MET A 32 -1.11 2.65 -15.11
C MET A 32 0.02 1.63 -15.31
N ASP A 33 -0.01 0.51 -14.58
CA ASP A 33 1.03 -0.53 -14.55
C ASP A 33 2.46 0.04 -14.40
N GLU A 34 2.56 1.15 -13.66
CA GLU A 34 3.78 1.91 -13.45
C GLU A 34 4.29 1.71 -12.02
N ILE A 35 5.60 1.48 -11.88
CA ILE A 35 6.30 1.30 -10.61
C ILE A 35 7.47 2.28 -10.53
N HIS A 36 7.47 3.11 -9.50
CA HIS A 36 8.53 4.06 -9.22
C HIS A 36 9.44 3.53 -8.12
N ASP A 37 10.71 3.28 -8.46
CA ASP A 37 11.73 2.87 -7.50
C ASP A 37 12.06 3.99 -6.50
N ARG A 38 12.26 3.63 -5.23
CA ARG A 38 12.64 4.55 -4.16
C ARG A 38 13.66 3.91 -3.22
N GLU A 39 14.74 4.63 -2.96
CA GLU A 39 15.80 4.14 -2.09
C GLU A 39 15.38 4.05 -0.61
N THR A 40 14.31 4.76 -0.20
CA THR A 40 13.89 4.82 1.21
C THR A 40 12.37 4.78 1.37
N LEU A 41 11.91 4.21 2.49
CA LEU A 41 10.50 4.26 2.92
C LEU A 41 9.95 5.69 2.93
N GLY A 42 10.71 6.66 3.47
CA GLY A 42 10.29 8.05 3.54
C GLY A 42 10.04 8.66 2.15
N GLY A 43 10.92 8.36 1.19
CA GLY A 43 10.76 8.78 -0.20
C GLY A 43 9.55 8.14 -0.88
N ALA A 44 9.29 6.85 -0.60
CA ALA A 44 8.12 6.14 -1.11
C ALA A 44 6.81 6.69 -0.54
N LEU A 45 6.76 6.94 0.78
CA LEU A 45 5.59 7.54 1.44
C LEU A 45 5.30 8.96 0.92
N ASN A 46 6.33 9.78 0.76
CA ASN A 46 6.16 11.14 0.23
C ASN A 46 5.61 11.12 -1.20
N LEU A 47 6.17 10.30 -2.10
CA LEU A 47 5.68 10.18 -3.47
C LEU A 47 4.24 9.65 -3.49
N ALA A 48 3.95 8.59 -2.74
CA ALA A 48 2.61 8.02 -2.70
C ALA A 48 1.58 9.04 -2.19
N ASN A 49 1.96 9.88 -1.21
CA ASN A 49 1.10 10.96 -0.73
C ASN A 49 0.85 12.04 -1.79
N GLU A 50 1.90 12.50 -2.48
CA GLU A 50 1.80 13.51 -3.56
C GLU A 50 0.90 13.02 -4.71
N LEU A 51 1.11 11.78 -5.15
CA LEU A 51 0.31 11.16 -6.21
C LEU A 51 -1.15 10.98 -5.79
N ASN A 52 -1.39 10.44 -4.58
CA ASN A 52 -2.76 10.26 -4.09
C ASN A 52 -3.51 11.59 -3.91
N ALA A 53 -2.84 12.65 -3.47
CA ALA A 53 -3.44 13.98 -3.40
C ALA A 53 -3.82 14.49 -4.81
N THR A 54 -2.95 14.26 -5.80
CA THR A 54 -3.21 14.62 -7.20
C THR A 54 -4.39 13.83 -7.77
N PHE A 55 -4.42 12.51 -7.58
CA PHE A 55 -5.49 11.64 -8.05
C PHE A 55 -6.83 11.95 -7.38
N ALA A 56 -6.82 12.29 -6.09
CA ALA A 56 -8.01 12.74 -5.39
C ALA A 56 -8.57 14.03 -6.02
N GLN A 57 -7.71 15.02 -6.28
CA GLN A 57 -8.13 16.27 -6.92
C GLN A 57 -8.68 16.04 -8.33
N MET A 58 -8.04 15.17 -9.14
CA MET A 58 -8.54 14.77 -10.45
C MET A 58 -9.93 14.15 -10.33
N ARG A 59 -10.12 13.24 -9.37
CA ARG A 59 -11.40 12.58 -9.13
C ARG A 59 -12.49 13.55 -8.69
N PHE A 60 -12.16 14.54 -7.84
CA PHE A 60 -13.11 15.59 -7.43
C PHE A 60 -13.55 16.48 -8.60
N ASN A 61 -12.67 16.71 -9.56
CA ASN A 61 -12.96 17.54 -10.73
C ASN A 61 -13.67 16.78 -11.85
N SER A 62 -13.76 15.45 -11.77
CA SER A 62 -14.44 14.63 -12.76
C SER A 62 -15.92 14.42 -12.42
N THR A 63 -16.78 14.60 -13.42
CA THR A 63 -18.20 14.25 -13.38
C THR A 63 -18.51 12.92 -14.06
N SER A 64 -17.52 12.28 -14.68
CA SER A 64 -17.66 11.04 -15.44
C SER A 64 -17.49 9.83 -14.53
N GLU A 65 -18.40 8.86 -14.64
CA GLU A 65 -18.29 7.57 -13.95
C GLU A 65 -17.26 6.63 -14.59
N TYR A 66 -16.83 6.94 -15.82
CA TYR A 66 -15.87 6.14 -16.58
C TYR A 66 -14.42 6.54 -16.32
N ASP A 67 -14.21 7.61 -15.54
CA ASP A 67 -12.87 8.07 -15.24
C ASP A 67 -12.19 7.11 -14.25
N PRO A 68 -10.94 6.70 -14.53
CA PRO A 68 -10.26 5.70 -13.74
C PRO A 68 -10.01 6.20 -12.32
N VAL A 69 -10.26 5.33 -11.35
CA VAL A 69 -9.85 5.55 -9.97
C VAL A 69 -8.43 5.03 -9.82
N MET A 70 -7.50 5.95 -9.53
CA MET A 70 -6.08 5.66 -9.39
C MET A 70 -5.64 5.82 -7.93
N TYR A 71 -4.74 4.94 -7.50
CA TYR A 71 -4.11 4.97 -6.19
C TYR A 71 -2.61 4.73 -6.34
N ALA A 72 -1.80 5.48 -5.59
CA ALA A 72 -0.39 5.20 -5.39
C ALA A 72 -0.21 4.39 -4.10
N VAL A 73 0.37 3.20 -4.23
CA VAL A 73 0.54 2.22 -3.14
C VAL A 73 2.02 1.98 -2.92
N VAL A 74 2.48 2.14 -1.67
CA VAL A 74 3.85 1.81 -1.30
C VAL A 74 4.03 0.30 -1.26
N LEU A 75 5.09 -0.16 -1.91
CA LEU A 75 5.55 -1.54 -1.92
C LEU A 75 6.85 -1.66 -1.12
N HIS A 76 7.06 -2.82 -0.51
CA HIS A 76 8.35 -3.24 0.03
C HIS A 76 8.76 -4.58 -0.55
N HIS A 77 9.91 -4.64 -1.24
CA HIS A 77 10.32 -5.78 -2.07
C HIS A 77 9.21 -6.22 -3.05
N GLY A 78 8.51 -5.26 -3.65
CA GLY A 78 7.44 -5.51 -4.61
C GLY A 78 6.11 -5.98 -4.01
N TYR A 79 5.98 -6.06 -2.68
CA TYR A 79 4.73 -6.41 -2.00
C TYR A 79 4.02 -5.19 -1.44
N ALA A 80 2.70 -5.11 -1.65
CA ALA A 80 1.84 -4.08 -1.06
C ALA A 80 1.37 -4.49 0.35
N TRP A 81 1.12 -3.50 1.22
CA TRP A 81 0.33 -3.72 2.44
C TRP A 81 -1.13 -3.97 2.08
N THR A 82 -1.66 -5.12 2.51
CA THR A 82 -3.08 -5.45 2.40
C THR A 82 -3.81 -5.12 3.69
N ALA A 83 -5.09 -4.76 3.62
CA ALA A 83 -5.94 -4.52 4.78
C ALA A 83 -5.97 -5.73 5.75
N ASP A 84 -5.85 -6.96 5.24
CA ASP A 84 -5.73 -8.18 6.05
C ASP A 84 -4.46 -8.19 6.93
N THR A 85 -3.38 -7.56 6.47
CA THR A 85 -2.15 -7.42 7.24
C THR A 85 -2.33 -6.44 8.40
N GLU A 86 -2.99 -5.31 8.17
CA GLU A 86 -3.32 -4.36 9.23
C GLU A 86 -4.24 -4.98 10.28
N HIS A 87 -5.26 -5.74 9.83
CA HIS A 87 -6.20 -6.46 10.69
C HIS A 87 -5.50 -7.48 11.60
N ARG A 88 -4.56 -8.26 11.06
CA ARG A 88 -3.77 -9.25 11.82
C ARG A 88 -2.79 -8.60 12.80
N LEU A 89 -2.30 -7.40 12.50
CA LEU A 89 -1.39 -6.66 13.37
C LEU A 89 -2.11 -5.83 14.44
N GLY A 90 -3.45 -5.93 14.53
CA GLY A 90 -4.25 -5.15 15.47
C GLY A 90 -4.24 -3.65 15.19
N LYS A 91 -3.85 -3.27 13.96
CA LYS A 91 -3.85 -1.88 13.48
C LYS A 91 -5.15 -1.60 12.74
N ASP A 92 -5.47 -0.33 12.60
CA ASP A 92 -6.65 0.09 11.84
C ASP A 92 -6.47 -0.27 10.35
N CYS A 93 -7.32 -1.14 9.82
CA CYS A 93 -7.21 -1.66 8.45
C CYS A 93 -7.79 -0.75 7.35
N GLY A 94 -8.17 0.48 7.67
CA GLY A 94 -8.73 1.42 6.69
C GLY A 94 -10.20 1.14 6.28
N ILE A 95 -10.66 -0.11 6.32
CA ILE A 95 -12.00 -0.54 5.86
C ILE A 95 -13.11 -0.14 6.84
N LYS A 96 -14.02 0.76 6.40
CA LYS A 96 -15.18 1.20 7.22
C LYS A 96 -16.10 0.06 7.68
N ALA A 97 -16.25 -0.98 6.86
CA ALA A 97 -17.08 -2.14 7.20
C ALA A 97 -16.41 -3.11 8.18
N CYS A 98 -15.13 -2.91 8.50
CA CYS A 98 -14.43 -3.73 9.48
C CYS A 98 -14.80 -3.28 10.89
N GLY A 99 -15.85 -3.90 11.45
CA GLY A 99 -16.29 -3.68 12.83
C GLY A 99 -15.15 -3.70 13.87
N PRO A 100 -14.28 -4.73 13.88
CA PRO A 100 -13.16 -4.80 14.83
C PRO A 100 -12.14 -3.66 14.74
N CYS A 101 -11.74 -3.23 13.53
CA CYS A 101 -10.76 -2.14 13.35
C CYS A 101 -11.37 -0.74 13.54
N SER A 102 -12.64 -0.57 13.14
CA SER A 102 -13.36 0.71 13.26
C SER A 102 -13.66 1.10 14.71
N ALA A 103 -13.69 0.13 15.64
CA ALA A 103 -13.96 0.34 17.05
C ALA A 103 -12.88 1.19 17.78
N ASN A 104 -11.66 1.24 17.26
CA ASN A 104 -10.53 1.97 17.85
C ASN A 104 -10.30 3.38 17.26
N ARG A 105 -11.19 3.87 16.38
CA ARG A 105 -11.06 5.19 15.71
C ARG A 105 -11.65 6.37 16.49
N SER A 106 -11.89 6.20 17.80
CA SER A 106 -12.46 7.22 18.68
C SER A 106 -11.51 8.40 18.91
#